data_AF-R7HBX1-F1
#
_entry.id   AF-R7HBX1-F1
#
_cell.length_a   1.000
_cell.length_b   1.000
_cell.length_c   1.000
_cell.angle_alpha   90.00
_cell.angle_beta   90.00
_cell.angle_gamma   90.00
#
_symmetry.space_group_name_H-M   'P 1'
#
loop_
_entity.id
_entity.type
_entity.pdbx_description
1 polymer ?
#
loop_
_entity_poly.entity_id
_entity_poly.type
_entity_poly.pdbx_seq_one_letter_code
_entity_poly.pdbx_strand_id
1 'polypeptide(L)'
;MAIAAGAALTMAVYYRNHRKRTFKRTFKDLFKEVDFQSSRTQWQLRLALAIATALLLAGILHLPRRMWAGIAVMSVTLPFPEEIKGRVGGRIPGNIIGGLVFILIYCFVPKSLHSYIGIFGGIGVGLSATYGWQAVFNSLGAMAIAVSFLGLPGAVFYRVFHNAFGALYGMFFEKIYSRCIKA
;
A
#
# COMPACT_ATOMS: atom_id res chain seq x y z
N MET A 1 -21.47 -15.33 -10.43
CA MET A 1 -20.98 -15.88 -11.72
C MET A 1 -19.72 -15.19 -12.22
N ALA A 2 -19.71 -13.86 -12.45
CA ALA A 2 -18.53 -13.15 -12.99
C ALA A 2 -17.24 -13.28 -12.13
N ILE A 3 -17.35 -13.17 -10.80
CA ILE A 3 -16.19 -13.31 -9.90
C ILE A 3 -15.60 -14.72 -9.96
N ALA A 4 -16.43 -15.76 -9.97
CA ALA A 4 -16.00 -17.15 -10.05
C ALA A 4 -15.29 -17.44 -11.39
N ALA A 5 -15.83 -16.93 -12.50
CA ALA A 5 -15.19 -17.02 -13.81
C ALA A 5 -13.83 -16.30 -13.83
N GLY A 6 -13.76 -15.09 -13.28
CA GLY A 6 -12.50 -14.35 -13.15
C GLY A 6 -11.45 -15.07 -12.29
N ALA A 7 -11.87 -15.67 -11.17
CA ALA A 7 -11.00 -16.47 -10.32
C ALA A 7 -10.47 -17.71 -11.05
N ALA A 8 -11.33 -18.44 -11.78
CA ALA A 8 -10.94 -19.61 -12.56
C ALA A 8 -9.92 -19.25 -13.66
N LEU A 9 -10.15 -18.16 -14.39
CA LEU A 9 -9.22 -17.66 -15.41
C LEU A 9 -7.86 -17.29 -14.80
N THR A 10 -7.86 -16.58 -13.68
CA THR A 10 -6.62 -16.19 -12.97
C THR A 10 -5.84 -17.43 -12.52
N MET A 11 -6.54 -18.44 -12.00
CA MET A 11 -5.95 -19.71 -11.57
C MET A 11 -5.37 -20.50 -12.76
N ALA A 12 -6.08 -20.55 -13.89
CA ALA A 12 -5.61 -21.20 -15.11
C ALA A 12 -4.34 -20.54 -15.67
N VAL A 13 -4.31 -19.20 -15.74
CA VAL A 13 -3.12 -18.44 -16.17
C VAL A 13 -1.96 -18.67 -15.21
N TYR A 14 -2.20 -18.60 -13.90
CA TYR A 14 -1.18 -18.83 -12.89
C TYR A 14 -0.58 -20.24 -13.02
N TYR A 15 -1.44 -21.26 -13.10
CA TYR A 15 -1.03 -22.65 -13.27
C TYR A 15 -0.24 -22.85 -14.56
N ARG A 16 -0.71 -22.34 -15.70
CA ARG A 16 0.01 -22.44 -16.99
C ARG A 16 1.42 -21.86 -16.89
N ASN A 17 1.58 -20.72 -16.23
CA ASN A 17 2.85 -20.01 -16.15
C ASN A 17 3.80 -20.55 -15.06
N HIS A 18 3.27 -21.15 -13.99
CA HIS A 18 4.07 -21.57 -12.83
C HIS A 18 4.13 -23.08 -12.60
N ARG A 19 3.42 -23.92 -13.37
CA ARG A 19 3.43 -25.40 -13.22
C ARG A 19 4.82 -26.06 -13.30
N LYS A 20 5.79 -25.41 -13.94
CA LYS A 20 7.17 -25.92 -14.07
C LYS A 20 8.14 -25.39 -13.02
N ARG A 21 7.70 -24.49 -12.13
CA ARG A 21 8.54 -23.97 -11.04
C ARG A 21 8.60 -25.00 -9.92
N THR A 22 9.79 -25.55 -9.68
CA THR A 22 10.03 -26.40 -8.52
C THR A 22 10.14 -25.51 -7.28
N PHE A 23 9.18 -25.66 -6.36
CA PHE A 23 9.23 -24.98 -5.07
C PHE A 23 10.25 -25.70 -4.18
N LYS A 24 11.44 -25.13 -4.05
CA LYS A 24 12.52 -25.66 -3.19
C LYS A 24 12.23 -25.54 -1.68
N ARG A 25 11.14 -24.87 -1.29
CA ARG A 25 10.81 -24.53 0.11
C ARG A 25 9.40 -24.98 0.43
N THR A 26 9.25 -25.68 1.55
CA THR A 26 7.96 -26.05 2.14
C THR A 26 7.59 -25.11 3.29
N PHE A 27 6.33 -25.12 3.72
CA PHE A 27 5.85 -24.33 4.86
C PHE A 27 6.66 -24.55 6.14
N LYS A 28 7.18 -25.75 6.36
CA LYS A 28 8.01 -26.07 7.52
C LYS A 28 9.37 -25.37 7.47
N ASP A 29 9.89 -25.08 6.28
CA ASP A 29 11.18 -24.40 6.11
C ASP A 29 11.09 -22.91 6.48
N LEU A 30 9.90 -22.30 6.41
CA LEU A 30 9.67 -20.92 6.86
C LEU A 30 9.97 -20.72 8.34
N PHE A 31 9.67 -21.71 9.19
CA PHE A 31 9.93 -21.64 10.64
C PHE A 31 11.36 -22.04 10.99
N LYS A 32 11.98 -22.91 10.18
CA LYS A 32 13.39 -23.32 10.36
C LYS A 32 14.38 -22.24 9.94
N GLU A 33 14.01 -21.37 9.00
CA GLU A 33 14.85 -20.27 8.49
C GLU A 33 14.73 -18.97 9.33
N VAL A 34 14.09 -19.00 10.51
CA VAL A 34 14.01 -17.82 11.40
C VAL A 34 15.37 -17.62 12.07
N ASP A 35 16.22 -16.85 11.40
CA ASP A 35 17.49 -16.36 11.92
C ASP A 35 17.39 -14.85 12.16
N PHE A 36 17.45 -14.43 13.43
CA PHE A 36 17.40 -13.03 13.84
C PHE A 36 18.61 -12.23 13.34
N GLN A 37 19.71 -12.85 12.93
CA GLN A 37 20.82 -12.12 12.31
C GLN A 37 20.65 -11.95 10.79
N SER A 38 19.73 -12.69 10.17
CA SER A 38 19.47 -12.58 8.74
C SER A 38 18.76 -11.28 8.37
N SER A 39 19.15 -10.68 7.24
CA SER A 39 18.52 -9.47 6.70
C SER A 39 17.03 -9.64 6.43
N ARG A 40 16.58 -10.87 6.10
CA ARG A 40 15.17 -11.19 5.84
C ARG A 40 14.33 -11.12 7.11
N THR A 41 14.73 -11.83 8.17
CA THR A 41 14.00 -11.82 9.44
C THR A 41 14.01 -10.42 10.04
N GLN A 42 15.15 -9.71 9.95
CA GLN A 42 15.24 -8.33 10.41
C GLN A 42 14.32 -7.38 9.65
N TRP A 43 14.19 -7.53 8.34
CA TRP A 43 13.18 -6.79 7.57
C TRP A 43 11.75 -7.16 7.98
N GLN A 44 11.43 -8.44 8.18
CA GLN A 44 10.09 -8.88 8.58
C GLN A 44 9.71 -8.33 9.96
N LEU A 45 10.63 -8.34 10.92
CA LEU A 45 10.46 -7.74 12.24
C LEU A 45 10.27 -6.22 12.15
N ARG A 46 11.14 -5.53 11.40
CA ARG A 46 11.00 -4.09 11.12
C ARG A 46 9.62 -3.77 10.54
N LEU A 47 9.20 -4.53 9.53
CA LEU A 47 7.92 -4.34 8.86
C LEU A 47 6.74 -4.53 9.83
N ALA A 48 6.75 -5.62 10.60
CA ALA A 48 5.70 -5.92 11.57
C ALA A 48 5.62 -4.84 12.65
N LEU A 49 6.76 -4.48 13.25
CA LEU A 49 6.82 -3.47 14.30
C LEU A 49 6.42 -2.08 13.78
N ALA A 50 6.91 -1.67 12.60
CA ALA A 50 6.57 -0.38 12.01
C ALA A 50 5.07 -0.26 11.71
N ILE A 51 4.45 -1.31 11.16
CA ILE A 51 3.01 -1.31 10.89
C ILE A 51 2.21 -1.28 12.20
N ALA A 52 2.57 -2.13 13.17
CA ALA A 52 1.87 -2.23 14.45
C ALA A 52 1.88 -0.91 15.21
N THR A 53 3.06 -0.29 15.33
CA THR A 53 3.24 0.98 16.02
C THR A 53 2.57 2.14 15.29
N ALA A 54 2.61 2.19 13.95
CA ALA A 54 1.88 3.20 13.19
C ALA A 54 0.36 3.08 13.35
N LEU A 55 -0.18 1.85 13.35
CA LEU A 55 -1.60 1.61 13.57
C LEU A 55 -2.03 1.94 15.00
N LEU A 56 -1.17 1.66 15.99
CA LEU A 56 -1.39 2.06 17.38
C LEU A 56 -1.47 3.57 17.51
N LEU A 57 -0.49 4.32 16.95
CA LEU A 57 -0.49 5.79 16.96
C LEU A 57 -1.72 6.36 16.26
N ALA A 58 -2.07 5.85 15.08
CA ALA A 58 -3.28 6.26 14.36
C ALA A 58 -4.56 5.94 15.15
N GLY A 59 -4.54 4.88 15.97
CA GLY A 59 -5.62 4.50 16.87
C GLY A 59 -5.77 5.45 18.06
N ILE A 60 -4.66 5.82 18.70
CA ILE A 60 -4.63 6.79 19.81
C ILE A 60 -5.11 8.17 19.32
N LEU A 61 -4.76 8.55 18.10
CA LEU A 61 -5.22 9.80 17.46
C LEU A 61 -6.66 9.72 16.92
N HIS A 62 -7.37 8.60 17.13
CA HIS A 62 -8.73 8.36 16.63
C HIS A 62 -8.92 8.63 15.13
N LEU A 63 -7.90 8.36 14.32
CA LEU A 63 -7.94 8.66 12.89
C LEU A 63 -8.91 7.72 12.15
N PRO A 64 -9.80 8.25 11.30
CA PRO A 64 -10.66 7.40 10.48
C PRO A 64 -9.80 6.64 9.46
N ARG A 65 -10.09 5.36 9.24
CA ARG A 65 -9.36 4.52 8.27
C ARG A 65 -7.85 4.41 8.55
N ARG A 66 -7.47 4.19 9.82
CA ARG A 66 -6.12 3.81 10.30
C ARG A 66 -5.35 2.88 9.36
N MET A 67 -6.05 1.93 8.73
CA MET A 67 -5.50 0.99 7.74
C MET A 67 -4.70 1.67 6.62
N TRP A 68 -5.06 2.89 6.21
CA TRP A 68 -4.34 3.64 5.17
C TRP A 68 -2.93 4.02 5.61
N ALA A 69 -2.75 4.39 6.89
CA ALA A 69 -1.41 4.61 7.44
C ALA A 69 -0.61 3.29 7.47
N GLY A 70 -1.22 2.18 7.90
CA GLY A 70 -0.57 0.86 7.90
C GLY A 70 -0.11 0.43 6.51
N ILE A 71 -0.98 0.56 5.50
CA ILE A 71 -0.64 0.25 4.10
C ILE A 71 0.46 1.19 3.58
N ALA A 72 0.43 2.47 3.96
CA ALA A 72 1.47 3.41 3.60
C ALA A 72 2.82 3.00 4.18
N VAL A 73 2.89 2.69 5.48
CA VAL A 73 4.10 2.18 6.14
C VAL A 73 4.59 0.89 5.47
N MET A 74 3.70 -0.08 5.25
CA MET A 74 4.04 -1.34 4.59
C MET A 74 4.68 -1.11 3.23
N SER A 75 4.14 -0.18 2.44
CA SER A 75 4.58 0.07 1.08
C SER A 75 5.92 0.80 0.95
N VAL A 76 6.37 1.49 2.01
CA VAL A 76 7.67 2.16 2.06
C VAL A 76 8.71 1.35 2.82
N THR A 77 8.30 0.41 3.69
CA THR A 77 9.20 -0.41 4.50
C THR A 77 9.73 -1.58 3.69
N LEU A 78 10.59 -1.28 2.72
CA LEU A 78 11.19 -2.26 1.81
C LEU A 78 12.32 -3.07 2.45
N PRO A 79 12.67 -4.24 1.87
CA PRO A 79 13.83 -5.03 2.32
C PRO A 79 15.14 -4.24 2.31
N PHE A 80 15.33 -3.40 1.29
CA PHE A 80 16.51 -2.56 1.09
C PHE A 80 16.23 -1.12 1.55
N PRO A 81 16.90 -0.61 2.60
CA PRO A 81 16.66 0.73 3.14
C PRO A 81 16.91 1.88 2.16
N GLU A 82 17.80 1.69 1.19
CA GLU A 82 18.20 2.70 0.19
C GLU A 82 17.01 3.11 -0.69
N GLU A 83 16.11 2.16 -0.95
CA GLU A 83 14.93 2.37 -1.80
C GLU A 83 13.80 3.11 -1.07
N ILE A 84 13.83 3.19 0.27
CA ILE A 84 12.77 3.79 1.08
C ILE A 84 12.58 5.27 0.71
N LYS A 85 13.68 6.02 0.58
CA LYS A 85 13.61 7.44 0.19
C LYS A 85 12.94 7.63 -1.16
N GLY A 86 13.26 6.78 -2.14
CA GLY A 86 12.62 6.80 -3.46
C GLY A 86 11.12 6.47 -3.38
N ARG A 87 10.72 5.49 -2.56
CA ARG A 87 9.30 5.17 -2.34
C ARG A 87 8.56 6.31 -1.68
N VAL A 88 9.12 6.91 -0.62
CA VAL A 88 8.51 8.09 0.05
C VAL A 88 8.35 9.24 -0.95
N GLY A 89 9.40 9.52 -1.72
CA GLY A 89 9.43 10.55 -2.76
C GLY A 89 8.42 10.31 -3.89
N GLY A 90 8.05 9.07 -4.21
CA GLY A 90 6.96 8.78 -5.15
C GLY A 90 5.57 8.81 -4.51
N ARG A 91 5.45 8.36 -3.26
CA ARG A 91 4.15 8.16 -2.61
C ARG A 91 3.48 9.47 -2.23
N ILE A 92 4.20 10.37 -1.58
CA ILE A 92 3.64 11.64 -1.09
C ILE A 92 3.09 12.48 -2.26
N PRO A 93 3.91 12.86 -3.27
CA PRO A 93 3.38 13.62 -4.40
C PRO A 93 2.36 12.83 -5.20
N GLY A 94 2.52 11.52 -5.35
CA GLY A 94 1.53 10.69 -6.04
C GLY A 94 0.15 10.71 -5.37
N ASN A 95 0.06 10.71 -4.03
CA ASN A 95 -1.22 10.83 -3.33
C ASN A 95 -1.79 12.26 -3.40
N ILE A 96 -0.96 13.29 -3.43
CA ILE A 96 -1.39 14.68 -3.64
C ILE A 96 -1.99 14.85 -5.04
N ILE A 97 -1.26 14.42 -6.07
CA ILE A 97 -1.71 14.44 -7.47
C ILE A 97 -2.98 13.58 -7.62
N GLY A 98 -3.00 12.40 -7.02
CA GLY A 98 -4.20 11.55 -6.98
C GLY A 98 -5.40 12.25 -6.36
N GLY A 99 -5.21 12.99 -5.26
CA GLY A 99 -6.22 13.85 -4.64
C GLY A 99 -6.79 14.88 -5.61
N LEU A 100 -5.92 15.63 -6.28
CA LEU A 100 -6.31 16.66 -7.26
C LEU A 100 -7.06 16.06 -8.45
N VAL A 101 -6.53 14.98 -9.03
CA VAL A 101 -7.16 14.26 -10.15
C VAL A 101 -8.52 13.71 -9.74
N PHE A 102 -8.64 13.16 -8.52
CA PHE A 102 -9.91 12.67 -8.01
C PHE A 102 -10.94 13.78 -7.86
N ILE A 103 -10.58 14.94 -7.31
CA ILE A 103 -11.49 16.09 -7.21
C ILE A 103 -12.00 16.48 -8.60
N LEU A 104 -11.10 16.61 -9.57
CA LEU A 104 -11.44 16.97 -10.94
C LEU A 104 -12.41 15.94 -11.54
N ILE A 105 -12.07 14.65 -11.51
CA ILE A 105 -12.95 13.59 -12.05
C ILE A 105 -14.29 13.59 -11.31
N TYR A 106 -14.30 13.66 -9.98
CA TYR A 106 -15.51 13.57 -9.17
C TYR A 106 -16.48 14.74 -9.43
N CYS A 107 -15.97 15.94 -9.71
CA CYS A 107 -16.78 17.13 -10.02
C CYS A 107 -17.36 17.11 -11.45
N PHE A 108 -16.64 16.56 -12.44
CA PHE A 108 -17.09 16.56 -13.83
C PHE A 108 -17.87 15.29 -14.23
N VAL A 109 -17.68 14.18 -13.53
CA VAL A 109 -18.31 12.90 -13.87
C VAL A 109 -19.67 12.76 -13.17
N PRO A 110 -20.73 12.32 -13.89
CA PRO A 110 -22.03 12.03 -13.31
C PRO A 110 -21.97 11.01 -12.17
N LYS A 111 -22.84 11.14 -11.16
CA LYS A 111 -22.90 10.24 -9.99
C LYS A 111 -23.05 8.76 -10.36
N SER A 112 -23.76 8.46 -11.45
CA SER A 112 -23.93 7.09 -11.95
C SER A 112 -22.61 6.42 -12.34
N LEU A 113 -21.59 7.21 -12.65
CA LEU A 113 -20.29 6.73 -13.10
C LEU A 113 -19.21 6.74 -11.99
N HIS A 114 -19.53 7.23 -10.79
CA HIS A 114 -18.56 7.32 -9.68
C HIS A 114 -18.01 5.95 -9.24
N SER A 115 -18.82 4.89 -9.37
CA SER A 115 -18.39 3.51 -9.08
C SER A 115 -17.26 3.04 -10.00
N TYR A 116 -17.19 3.54 -11.24
CA TYR A 116 -16.14 3.17 -12.19
C TYR A 116 -14.81 3.87 -11.91
N ILE A 117 -14.81 5.01 -11.20
CA ILE A 117 -13.57 5.71 -10.82
C ILE A 117 -12.63 4.77 -10.07
N GLY A 118 -13.18 3.95 -9.16
CA GLY A 118 -12.39 2.97 -8.42
C GLY A 118 -11.90 1.80 -9.28
N ILE A 119 -12.71 1.34 -10.24
CA ILE A 119 -12.33 0.27 -11.18
C ILE A 119 -11.17 0.72 -12.08
N PHE A 120 -11.30 1.90 -12.69
CA PHE A 120 -10.24 2.50 -13.50
C PHE A 120 -9.01 2.81 -12.68
N GLY A 121 -9.18 3.25 -11.43
CA GLY A 121 -8.07 3.37 -10.47
C GLY A 121 -7.33 2.04 -10.28
N GLY A 122 -8.05 0.94 -10.03
CA GLY A 122 -7.44 -0.38 -9.87
C GLY A 122 -6.67 -0.86 -11.11
N ILE A 123 -7.25 -0.69 -12.30
CA ILE A 123 -6.59 -1.01 -13.57
C ILE A 123 -5.34 -0.14 -13.76
N GLY A 124 -5.45 1.16 -13.49
CA GLY A 124 -4.35 2.11 -13.58
C GLY A 124 -3.17 1.75 -12.69
N VAL A 125 -3.42 1.24 -11.47
CA VAL A 125 -2.35 0.73 -10.59
C VAL A 125 -1.62 -0.43 -11.26
N GLY A 126 -2.34 -1.39 -11.83
CA GLY A 126 -1.74 -2.58 -12.47
C GLY A 126 -0.93 -2.25 -13.73
N LEU A 127 -1.32 -1.22 -14.47
CA LEU A 127 -0.65 -0.79 -15.71
C LEU A 127 0.42 0.29 -15.49
N SER A 128 0.59 0.79 -14.26
CA SER A 128 1.54 1.85 -13.95
C SER A 128 2.98 1.34 -13.88
N ALA A 129 3.83 1.87 -14.75
CA ALA A 129 5.25 1.56 -14.79
C ALA A 129 6.03 2.12 -13.58
N THR A 130 5.63 3.28 -13.06
CA THR A 130 6.31 3.91 -11.91
C THR A 130 5.45 3.92 -10.66
N TYR A 131 6.11 3.89 -9.51
CA TYR A 131 5.44 3.88 -8.22
C TYR A 131 4.64 5.16 -7.93
N GLY A 132 5.08 6.31 -8.46
CA GLY A 132 4.32 7.57 -8.35
C GLY A 132 2.95 7.46 -8.99
N TRP A 133 2.86 6.92 -10.23
CA TRP A 133 1.58 6.69 -10.90
C TRP A 133 0.73 5.62 -10.20
N GLN A 134 1.36 4.56 -9.68
CA GLN A 134 0.64 3.60 -8.82
C GLN A 134 0.01 4.31 -7.60
N ALA A 135 0.70 5.27 -6.98
CA ALA A 135 0.17 6.04 -5.86
C ALA A 135 -0.99 6.98 -6.28
N VAL A 136 -0.92 7.60 -7.46
CA VAL A 136 -2.02 8.42 -8.03
C VAL A 136 -3.28 7.56 -8.21
N PHE A 137 -3.18 6.46 -8.96
CA PHE A 137 -4.33 5.61 -9.29
C PHE A 137 -4.90 4.87 -8.07
N ASN A 138 -4.04 4.42 -7.16
CA ASN A 138 -4.48 3.80 -5.90
C ASN A 138 -5.30 4.77 -5.03
N SER A 139 -5.02 6.07 -5.16
CA SER A 139 -5.76 7.09 -4.41
C SER A 139 -7.17 7.29 -4.96
N LEU A 140 -7.37 7.14 -6.28
CA LEU A 140 -8.70 7.23 -6.90
C LEU A 140 -9.66 6.19 -6.33
N GLY A 141 -9.24 4.92 -6.28
CA GLY A 141 -10.08 3.84 -5.73
C GLY A 141 -10.33 3.97 -4.24
N ALA A 142 -9.30 4.35 -3.47
CA ALA A 142 -9.45 4.57 -2.04
C ALA A 142 -10.42 5.72 -1.72
N MET A 143 -10.32 6.84 -2.45
CA MET A 143 -11.19 7.99 -2.24
C MET A 143 -12.61 7.75 -2.77
N ALA A 144 -12.79 7.06 -3.90
CA ALA A 144 -14.11 6.72 -4.43
C ALA A 144 -14.97 6.00 -3.39
N ILE A 145 -14.37 5.05 -2.66
CA ILE A 145 -15.04 4.37 -1.54
C ILE A 145 -15.24 5.34 -0.36
N ALA A 146 -14.22 6.15 -0.06
CA ALA A 146 -14.20 7.02 1.11
C ALA A 146 -15.20 8.18 1.10
N VAL A 147 -15.53 8.71 -0.07
CA VAL A 147 -16.48 9.83 -0.20
C VAL A 147 -17.84 9.49 0.40
N SER A 148 -18.27 8.22 0.31
CA SER A 148 -19.58 7.79 0.83
C SER A 148 -19.77 7.98 2.35
N PHE A 149 -18.68 8.05 3.12
CA PHE A 149 -18.75 8.19 4.59
C PHE A 149 -17.91 9.36 5.16
N LEU A 150 -16.94 9.91 4.43
CA LEU A 150 -16.16 11.09 4.86
C LEU A 150 -16.50 12.37 4.09
N GLY A 151 -17.34 12.28 3.04
CA GLY A 151 -17.50 13.35 2.07
C GLY A 151 -16.25 13.58 1.21
N LEU A 152 -16.37 14.41 0.18
CA LEU A 152 -15.26 14.71 -0.73
C LEU A 152 -14.05 15.36 -0.03
N PRO A 153 -14.22 16.42 0.80
CA PRO A 153 -13.07 17.05 1.46
C PRO A 153 -12.38 16.10 2.44
N GLY A 154 -13.16 15.35 3.22
CA GLY A 154 -12.63 14.39 4.19
C GLY A 154 -11.90 13.23 3.52
N ALA A 155 -12.46 12.67 2.44
CA ALA A 155 -11.82 11.59 1.69
C ALA A 155 -10.43 11.99 1.16
N VAL A 156 -10.31 13.19 0.56
CA VAL A 156 -9.05 13.69 0.02
C VAL A 156 -8.06 14.01 1.14
N PHE A 157 -8.49 14.77 2.15
CA PHE A 157 -7.64 15.16 3.27
C PHE A 157 -7.05 13.94 3.98
N TYR A 158 -7.91 13.01 4.43
CA TYR A 158 -7.44 11.84 5.14
C TYR A 158 -6.60 10.93 4.24
N ARG A 159 -6.85 10.90 2.93
CA ARG A 159 -6.03 10.10 2.01
C ARG A 159 -4.61 10.65 1.95
N VAL A 160 -4.46 11.94 1.71
CA VAL A 160 -3.15 12.59 1.63
C VAL A 160 -2.45 12.52 2.99
N PHE A 161 -3.16 12.84 4.06
CA PHE A 161 -2.64 12.82 5.42
C PHE A 161 -2.11 11.44 5.83
N HIS A 162 -2.92 10.37 5.73
CA HIS A 162 -2.49 9.03 6.14
C HIS A 162 -1.30 8.52 5.32
N ASN A 163 -1.22 8.89 4.04
CA ASN A 163 -0.11 8.48 3.19
C ASN A 163 1.16 9.24 3.49
N ALA A 164 1.06 10.56 3.73
CA ALA A 164 2.20 11.36 4.18
C ALA A 164 2.68 10.90 5.56
N PHE A 165 1.77 10.76 6.52
CA PHE A 165 2.05 10.25 7.86
C PHE A 165 2.74 8.88 7.80
N GLY A 166 2.15 7.90 7.12
CA GLY A 166 2.72 6.56 7.05
C GLY A 166 4.06 6.50 6.29
N ALA A 167 4.23 7.30 5.24
CA ALA A 167 5.49 7.36 4.50
C ALA A 167 6.63 7.96 5.33
N LEU A 168 6.38 9.11 5.99
CA LEU A 168 7.35 9.77 6.86
C LEU A 168 7.63 8.93 8.11
N TYR A 169 6.59 8.33 8.70
CA TYR A 169 6.74 7.44 9.84
C TYR A 169 7.60 6.22 9.51
N GLY A 170 7.33 5.54 8.38
CA GLY A 170 8.11 4.37 7.98
C GLY A 170 9.59 4.69 7.75
N MET A 171 9.89 5.85 7.15
CA MET A 171 11.26 6.34 6.98
C MET A 171 11.94 6.66 8.32
N PHE A 172 11.22 7.31 9.24
CA PHE A 172 11.72 7.61 10.57
C PHE A 172 11.96 6.33 11.40
N PHE A 173 11.03 5.40 11.33
CA PHE A 173 11.11 4.12 12.02
C PHE A 173 12.30 3.29 11.54
N GLU A 174 12.55 3.24 10.22
CA GLU A 174 13.75 2.59 9.70
C GLU A 174 15.02 3.18 10.30
N LYS A 175 15.12 4.51 10.37
CA LYS A 175 16.32 5.18 10.87
C LYS A 175 16.60 4.84 12.33
N ILE A 176 15.54 4.69 13.14
CA ILE A 176 15.66 4.23 14.53
C ILE A 176 16.06 2.75 14.58
N TYR A 177 15.32 1.91 13.85
CA TYR A 177 15.52 0.46 13.85
C TYR A 177 16.95 0.08 13.44
N SER A 178 17.46 0.69 12.38
CA SER A 178 18.82 0.47 11.87
C SER A 178 19.90 0.94 12.84
N ARG A 179 19.61 1.89 13.73
CA ARG A 179 20.54 2.30 14.81
C ARG A 179 20.51 1.28 15.95
N CYS A 180 19.34 0.79 16.33
CA CYS A 180 19.19 -0.18 17.42
C CYS A 180 19.83 -1.55 17.13
N ILE A 181 19.94 -1.94 15.85
CA ILE A 181 20.56 -3.23 15.46
C ILE A 181 22.07 -3.13 15.26
N LYS A 182 22.56 -1.94 14.91
CA LYS A 182 24.01 -1.70 14.76
C LYS A 182 24.70 -1.37 16.09
N ALA A 183 23.92 -1.10 17.14
CA ALA A 183 24.39 -0.90 18.52
C ALA A 183 24.44 -2.25 19.25
#